data_AF-A0A2N0KK21-F1
#
_entry.id   AF-A0A2N0KK21-F1
#
_cell.length_a   1.000
_cell.length_b   1.000
_cell.length_c   1.000
_cell.angle_alpha   90.00
_cell.angle_beta   90.00
_cell.angle_gamma   90.00
#
_symmetry.space_group_name_H-M   'P 1'
#
loop_
_entity.id
_entity.type
_entity.pdbx_description
1 polymer ?
#
loop_
_entity_poly.entity_id
_entity_poly.type
_entity_poly.pdbx_seq_one_letter_code
_entity_poly.pdbx_strand_id
1 'polypeptide(L)'
;TPAYDDMDYVATVSTGQPYDWPGGEAGEDEDAKRHILVTDCGLKYNILRQLRRRGCRVTVVPAATPGEDLLALEPSGILFSPGPGDPQMLDYVVDNTRQILGRVPVMGICLGHQIVARALGAGTFKLKFGHRGGNHPVKDLADGRVYITAQNHGYSVSAEKLPSGLEVSHINLNDQTVEGLRHKNMPLFTIQYHSEASPGPRDNEYLFDQFIDMVDDFQA
;
A
#
# COMPACT_ATOMS: atom_id res chain seq x y z
N THR A 1 27.45 -6.78 -9.99
CA THR A 1 26.25 -6.37 -9.23
C THR A 1 25.26 -7.52 -9.28
N PRO A 2 24.66 -7.95 -8.15
CA PRO A 2 23.61 -8.97 -8.18
C PRO A 2 22.45 -8.52 -9.11
N ALA A 3 21.72 -9.47 -9.68
CA ALA A 3 20.54 -9.11 -10.47
C ALA A 3 19.51 -8.45 -9.54
N TYR A 4 18.66 -7.59 -10.10
CA TYR A 4 17.59 -6.91 -9.34
C TYR A 4 16.65 -7.88 -8.62
N ASP A 5 16.59 -9.13 -9.08
CA ASP A 5 15.67 -10.15 -8.58
C ASP A 5 16.29 -11.04 -7.49
N ASP A 6 17.60 -10.90 -7.23
CA ASP A 6 18.35 -11.80 -6.33
C ASP A 6 18.58 -11.20 -4.93
N MET A 7 18.03 -10.02 -4.65
CA MET A 7 18.32 -9.28 -3.42
C MET A 7 17.04 -8.67 -2.83
N ASP A 8 16.88 -8.81 -1.52
CA ASP A 8 15.91 -8.04 -0.75
C ASP A 8 16.40 -6.58 -0.63
N TYR A 9 15.90 -5.72 -1.51
CA TYR A 9 16.19 -4.29 -1.45
C TYR A 9 15.40 -3.58 -0.34
N VAL A 10 14.26 -4.12 0.11
CA VAL A 10 13.46 -3.53 1.20
C VAL A 10 14.28 -3.47 2.48
N ALA A 11 15.00 -4.55 2.80
CA ALA A 11 15.91 -4.59 3.95
C ALA A 11 17.02 -3.52 3.92
N THR A 12 17.34 -2.97 2.74
CA THR A 12 18.38 -1.93 2.60
C THR A 12 17.84 -0.50 2.70
N VAL A 13 16.52 -0.31 2.57
CA VAL A 13 15.88 1.02 2.54
C VAL A 13 14.89 1.26 3.68
N SER A 14 14.38 0.20 4.31
CA SER A 14 13.50 0.30 5.47
C SER A 14 14.19 1.05 6.61
N THR A 15 13.42 1.85 7.36
CA THR A 15 13.88 2.38 8.64
C THR A 15 14.32 1.26 9.60
N GLY A 16 15.32 1.54 10.43
CA GLY A 16 15.85 0.60 11.43
C GLY A 16 15.07 0.57 12.74
N GLN A 17 14.26 1.60 13.02
CA GLN A 17 13.42 1.69 14.22
C GLN A 17 12.15 2.49 13.93
N PRO A 18 11.07 2.28 14.71
CA PRO A 18 9.88 3.09 14.61
C PRO A 18 10.16 4.58 14.86
N TYR A 19 9.44 5.45 14.15
CA TYR A 19 9.49 6.90 14.38
C TYR A 19 8.14 7.53 14.06
N ASP A 20 7.80 8.60 14.77
CA ASP A 20 6.64 9.42 14.43
C ASP A 20 6.99 10.43 13.35
N TRP A 21 6.13 10.56 12.34
CA TRP A 21 6.28 11.60 11.33
C TRP A 21 5.70 12.91 11.89
N PRO A 22 6.51 13.97 12.03
CA PRO A 22 6.12 15.15 12.79
C PRO A 22 4.93 15.86 12.15
N GLY A 23 4.04 16.36 13.02
CA GLY A 23 3.01 17.33 12.68
C GLY A 23 3.55 18.67 12.24
N GLY A 24 2.67 19.46 11.61
CA GLY A 24 3.00 20.83 11.21
C GLY A 24 3.06 21.75 12.43
N GLU A 25 1.98 21.75 13.22
CA GLU A 25 1.84 22.53 14.45
C GLU A 25 1.96 21.68 15.72
N ALA A 26 2.43 22.29 16.82
CA ALA A 26 2.54 21.64 18.11
C ALA A 26 1.14 21.33 18.69
N GLY A 27 0.90 20.07 19.09
CA GLY A 27 -0.39 19.61 19.63
C GLY A 27 -1.28 18.88 18.63
N GLU A 28 -1.00 18.97 17.32
CA GLU A 28 -1.78 18.26 16.28
C GLU A 28 -1.86 16.74 16.52
N ASP A 29 -0.82 16.14 17.11
CA ASP A 29 -0.74 14.70 17.34
C ASP A 29 -1.57 14.25 18.54
N GLU A 30 -1.76 15.11 19.54
CA GLU A 30 -2.58 14.82 20.72
C GLU A 30 -4.08 14.90 20.38
N ASP A 31 -4.45 15.76 19.43
CA ASP A 31 -5.82 15.93 18.95
C ASP A 31 -6.18 14.98 17.78
N ALA A 32 -5.19 14.28 17.22
CA ALA A 32 -5.40 13.40 16.07
C ALA A 32 -6.22 12.16 16.46
N LYS A 33 -7.47 12.11 15.99
CA LYS A 33 -8.40 10.99 16.22
C LYS A 33 -7.95 9.66 15.61
N ARG A 34 -7.07 9.70 14.61
CA ARG A 34 -6.67 8.53 13.81
C ARG A 34 -5.18 8.30 13.94
N HIS A 35 -4.81 7.11 14.36
CA HIS A 35 -3.41 6.68 14.37
C HIS A 35 -3.17 5.69 13.23
N ILE A 36 -2.41 6.11 12.23
CA ILE A 36 -2.07 5.30 11.07
C ILE A 36 -0.63 4.82 11.18
N LEU A 37 -0.42 3.51 11.10
CA LEU A 37 0.92 2.97 10.92
C LEU A 37 1.25 2.89 9.44
N VAL A 38 2.50 3.20 9.10
CA VAL A 38 3.04 3.02 7.76
C VAL A 38 4.20 2.04 7.82
N THR A 39 4.02 0.85 7.25
CA THR A 39 5.09 -0.14 7.09
C THR A 39 6.04 0.34 6.00
N ASP A 40 7.27 0.66 6.38
CA ASP A 40 8.29 1.24 5.48
C ASP A 40 8.98 0.17 4.65
N CYS A 41 8.44 -0.08 3.46
CA CYS A 41 9.06 -0.95 2.48
C CYS A 41 10.01 -0.21 1.51
N GLY A 42 10.35 1.06 1.76
CA GLY A 42 10.95 1.97 0.78
C GLY A 42 10.04 3.17 0.50
N LEU A 43 9.54 3.75 1.59
CA LEU A 43 8.50 4.75 1.65
C LEU A 43 8.84 6.04 0.91
N LYS A 44 7.84 6.58 0.20
CA LYS A 44 7.86 7.97 -0.30
C LYS A 44 7.20 8.89 0.73
N TYR A 45 7.94 9.91 1.18
CA TYR A 45 7.43 10.87 2.18
C TYR A 45 6.14 11.60 1.78
N ASN A 46 5.77 11.64 0.50
CA ASN A 46 4.50 12.25 0.11
C ASN A 46 3.28 11.47 0.63
N ILE A 47 3.41 10.16 0.88
CA ILE A 47 2.37 9.35 1.54
C ILE A 47 2.11 9.90 2.96
N LEU A 48 3.19 10.14 3.71
CA LEU A 48 3.11 10.69 5.07
C LEU A 48 2.43 12.07 5.07
N ARG A 49 2.80 12.93 4.12
CA ARG A 49 2.16 14.24 3.94
C ARG A 49 0.67 14.12 3.61
N GLN A 50 0.26 13.15 2.78
CA GLN A 50 -1.15 12.94 2.43
C GLN A 50 -1.98 12.46 3.62
N LEU A 51 -1.42 11.62 4.48
CA LEU A 51 -2.06 11.18 5.73
C LEU A 51 -2.15 12.34 6.75
N ARG A 52 -1.06 13.12 6.92
CA ARG A 52 -1.06 14.30 7.79
C ARG A 52 -2.12 15.33 7.39
N ARG A 53 -2.26 15.61 6.10
CA ARG A 53 -3.29 16.53 5.58
C ARG A 53 -4.72 16.10 5.91
N ARG A 54 -4.93 14.83 6.21
CA ARG A 54 -6.23 14.25 6.62
C ARG A 54 -6.35 14.10 8.14
N GLY A 55 -5.46 14.75 8.90
CA GLY A 55 -5.51 14.79 10.37
C GLY A 55 -5.09 13.49 11.05
N CYS A 56 -4.27 12.66 10.39
CA CYS A 56 -3.77 11.43 10.99
C CYS A 56 -2.48 11.66 11.79
N ARG A 57 -2.39 11.09 12.98
CA ARG A 57 -1.11 10.77 13.61
C ARG A 57 -0.47 9.63 12.83
N VAL A 58 0.80 9.78 12.44
CA VAL A 58 1.47 8.79 11.59
C VAL A 58 2.73 8.29 12.25
N THR A 59 2.78 6.98 12.51
CA THR A 59 4.00 6.30 12.97
C THR A 59 4.50 5.40 11.86
N VAL A 60 5.77 5.57 11.49
CA VAL A 60 6.44 4.72 10.52
C VAL A 60 7.15 3.60 11.25
N VAL A 61 7.01 2.37 10.75
CA VAL A 61 7.56 1.16 11.36
C VAL A 61 8.41 0.39 10.34
N PRO A 62 9.48 -0.31 10.78
CA PRO A 62 10.27 -1.16 9.91
C PRO A 62 9.43 -2.18 9.13
N ALA A 63 9.86 -2.52 7.91
CA ALA A 63 9.16 -3.54 7.09
C ALA A 63 9.01 -4.90 7.81
N ALA A 64 9.99 -5.25 8.64
CA ALA A 64 10.04 -6.53 9.35
C ALA A 64 9.26 -6.56 10.66
N THR A 65 8.57 -5.48 11.05
CA THR A 65 7.82 -5.43 12.33
C THR A 65 6.77 -6.55 12.38
N PRO A 66 6.79 -7.42 13.41
CA PRO A 66 5.81 -8.49 13.60
C PRO A 66 4.37 -7.99 13.61
N GLY A 67 3.44 -8.79 13.09
CA GLY A 67 2.02 -8.42 13.04
C GLY A 67 1.42 -8.17 14.42
N GLU A 68 1.84 -8.93 15.44
CA GLU A 68 1.45 -8.69 16.83
C GLU A 68 1.94 -7.35 17.37
N ASP A 69 3.17 -6.95 17.07
CA ASP A 69 3.75 -5.67 17.49
C ASP A 69 3.05 -4.49 16.80
N LEU A 70 2.68 -4.65 15.52
CA LEU A 70 1.87 -3.65 14.81
C LEU A 70 0.54 -3.40 15.52
N LEU A 71 -0.13 -4.46 15.96
CA LEU A 71 -1.44 -4.36 16.61
C LEU A 71 -1.32 -3.88 18.06
N ALA A 72 -0.21 -4.17 18.74
CA ALA A 72 0.07 -3.68 20.09
C ALA A 72 0.22 -2.14 20.15
N LEU A 73 0.47 -1.50 19.00
CA LEU A 73 0.47 -0.03 18.88
C LEU A 73 -0.95 0.57 18.75
N GLU A 74 -1.99 -0.27 18.81
CA GLU A 74 -3.41 0.12 18.74
C GLU A 74 -3.76 1.03 17.56
N PRO A 75 -3.39 0.67 16.32
CA PRO A 75 -3.59 1.55 15.19
C PRO A 75 -5.04 1.57 14.72
N SER A 76 -5.50 2.73 14.28
CA SER A 76 -6.79 2.90 13.60
C SER A 76 -6.76 2.30 12.18
N GLY A 77 -5.58 2.22 11.56
CA GLY A 77 -5.38 1.60 10.25
C GLY A 77 -3.90 1.44 9.91
N ILE A 78 -3.60 0.57 8.95
CA ILE A 78 -2.22 0.27 8.53
C ILE A 78 -2.08 0.46 7.02
N LEU A 79 -1.04 1.19 6.60
CA LEU A 79 -0.68 1.39 5.20
C LEU A 79 0.65 0.72 4.88
N PHE A 80 0.67 -0.15 3.87
CA PHE A 80 1.90 -0.73 3.33
C PHE A 80 2.44 0.14 2.19
N SER A 81 3.65 0.67 2.38
CA SER A 81 4.23 1.61 1.42
C SER A 81 4.67 0.93 0.12
N PRO A 82 4.97 1.73 -0.92
CA PRO A 82 5.79 1.27 -2.03
C PRO A 82 7.16 0.81 -1.57
N GLY A 83 7.90 0.20 -2.50
CA GLY A 83 9.26 -0.23 -2.26
C GLY A 83 9.93 -0.82 -3.49
N PRO A 84 11.24 -1.08 -3.41
CA PRO A 84 12.01 -1.74 -4.45
C PRO A 84 11.93 -3.28 -4.34
N GLY A 85 12.33 -3.96 -5.42
CA GLY A 85 12.64 -5.38 -5.43
C GLY A 85 11.50 -6.28 -5.89
N ASP A 86 11.75 -7.60 -5.79
CA ASP A 86 10.76 -8.63 -6.03
C ASP A 86 9.96 -8.91 -4.75
N PRO A 87 8.61 -8.81 -4.77
CA PRO A 87 7.79 -9.16 -3.62
C PRO A 87 7.96 -10.62 -3.16
N GLN A 88 8.46 -11.53 -4.00
CA GLN A 88 8.75 -12.93 -3.63
C GLN A 88 9.85 -13.07 -2.58
N MET A 89 10.72 -12.06 -2.43
CA MET A 89 11.79 -12.06 -1.41
C MET A 89 11.30 -11.64 -0.02
N LEU A 90 10.02 -11.28 0.11
CA LEU A 90 9.48 -10.59 1.29
C LEU A 90 8.52 -11.46 2.10
N ASP A 91 8.79 -12.77 2.19
CA ASP A 91 7.94 -13.72 2.91
C ASP A 91 7.73 -13.32 4.38
N TYR A 92 8.76 -12.77 5.02
CA TYR A 92 8.64 -12.26 6.40
C TYR A 92 7.62 -11.12 6.51
N VAL A 93 7.58 -10.18 5.55
CA VAL A 93 6.59 -9.11 5.54
C VAL A 93 5.20 -9.65 5.22
N VAL A 94 5.10 -10.60 4.29
CA VAL A 94 3.85 -11.27 3.90
C VAL A 94 3.24 -12.03 5.09
N ASP A 95 4.06 -12.74 5.85
CA ASP A 95 3.62 -13.49 7.02
C ASP A 95 3.17 -12.58 8.16
N ASN A 96 3.87 -11.47 8.40
CA ASN A 96 3.43 -10.43 9.34
C ASN A 96 2.11 -9.79 8.88
N THR A 97 1.99 -9.49 7.58
CA THR A 97 0.77 -8.92 7.00
C THR A 97 -0.43 -9.85 7.22
N ARG A 98 -0.26 -11.17 7.03
CA ARG A 98 -1.33 -12.15 7.20
C ARG A 98 -1.92 -12.13 8.62
N GLN A 99 -1.14 -11.80 9.64
CA GLN A 99 -1.59 -11.75 11.04
C GLN A 99 -2.50 -10.56 11.36
N ILE A 100 -2.48 -9.51 10.52
CA ILE A 100 -3.25 -8.27 10.76
C ILE A 100 -4.48 -8.14 9.86
N LEU A 101 -4.56 -8.87 8.74
CA LEU A 101 -5.66 -8.73 7.79
C LEU A 101 -7.01 -9.04 8.44
N GLY A 102 -7.96 -8.12 8.28
CA GLY A 102 -9.30 -8.22 8.86
C GLY A 102 -9.41 -7.79 10.32
N ARG A 103 -8.29 -7.47 10.98
CA ARG A 103 -8.28 -6.95 12.37
C ARG A 103 -8.27 -5.43 12.43
N VAL A 104 -7.72 -4.80 11.40
CA VAL A 104 -7.70 -3.34 11.19
C VAL A 104 -7.85 -3.02 9.69
N PRO A 105 -8.31 -1.82 9.35
CA PRO A 105 -8.31 -1.29 7.98
C PRO A 105 -6.90 -1.29 7.37
N VAL A 106 -6.78 -1.78 6.13
CA VAL A 106 -5.50 -1.90 5.43
C VAL A 106 -5.56 -1.26 4.04
N MET A 107 -4.56 -0.43 3.74
CA MET A 107 -4.26 0.06 2.39
C MET A 107 -2.87 -0.40 1.95
N GLY A 108 -2.74 -0.84 0.70
CA GLY A 108 -1.44 -1.19 0.11
C GLY A 108 -1.17 -0.40 -1.16
N ILE A 109 0.02 0.17 -1.30
CA ILE A 109 0.43 0.97 -2.47
C ILE A 109 1.66 0.34 -3.13
N CYS A 110 1.61 0.10 -4.44
CA CYS A 110 2.69 -0.44 -5.26
C CYS A 110 3.23 -1.78 -4.72
N LEU A 111 4.38 -1.80 -4.04
CA LEU A 111 4.88 -3.00 -3.39
C LEU A 111 3.93 -3.48 -2.28
N GLY A 112 3.34 -2.56 -1.51
CA GLY A 112 2.32 -2.88 -0.51
C GLY A 112 1.09 -3.57 -1.10
N HIS A 113 0.71 -3.24 -2.34
CA HIS A 113 -0.35 -3.96 -3.07
C HIS A 113 0.03 -5.43 -3.30
N GLN A 114 1.27 -5.67 -3.69
CA GLN A 114 1.78 -7.02 -3.98
C GLN A 114 1.93 -7.83 -2.68
N ILE A 115 2.46 -7.24 -1.61
CA ILE A 115 2.60 -7.88 -0.29
C ILE A 115 1.22 -8.32 0.23
N VAL A 116 0.25 -7.41 0.23
CA VAL A 116 -1.11 -7.70 0.71
C VAL A 116 -1.79 -8.77 -0.16
N ALA A 117 -1.63 -8.70 -1.48
CA ALA A 117 -2.16 -9.72 -2.38
C ALA A 117 -1.55 -11.11 -2.09
N ARG A 118 -0.22 -11.19 -1.88
CA ARG A 118 0.47 -12.43 -1.49
C ARG A 118 0.02 -12.94 -0.13
N ALA A 119 -0.21 -12.06 0.85
CA ALA A 119 -0.71 -12.44 2.18
C ALA A 119 -2.08 -13.11 2.10
N LEU A 120 -2.94 -12.65 1.18
CA LEU A 120 -4.23 -13.26 0.87
C LEU A 120 -4.12 -14.54 0.00
N GLY A 121 -2.95 -14.82 -0.57
CA GLY A 121 -2.67 -16.04 -1.36
C GLY A 121 -2.62 -15.83 -2.88
N ALA A 122 -2.62 -14.60 -3.38
CA ALA A 122 -2.45 -14.33 -4.81
C ALA A 122 -0.97 -14.45 -5.24
N GLY A 123 -0.75 -14.83 -6.49
CA GLY A 123 0.59 -14.89 -7.09
C GLY A 123 1.04 -13.54 -7.64
N THR A 124 2.35 -13.36 -7.79
CA THR A 124 2.99 -12.23 -8.47
C THR A 124 3.88 -12.70 -9.60
N PHE A 125 4.07 -11.87 -10.61
CA PHE A 125 4.96 -12.17 -11.74
C PHE A 125 5.73 -10.91 -12.19
N LYS A 126 6.87 -11.14 -12.83
CA LYS A 126 7.71 -10.08 -13.39
C LYS A 126 7.17 -9.62 -14.74
N LEU A 127 6.97 -8.33 -14.90
CA LEU A 127 6.62 -7.71 -16.18
C LEU A 127 7.85 -7.68 -17.11
N LYS A 128 7.60 -7.77 -18.42
CA LYS A 128 8.68 -7.74 -19.43
C LYS A 128 9.58 -6.51 -19.32
N PHE A 129 8.96 -5.34 -19.12
CA PHE A 129 9.67 -4.06 -18.96
C PHE A 129 9.09 -3.18 -17.85
N GLY A 130 8.01 -3.59 -17.18
CA GLY A 130 7.36 -2.84 -16.10
C GLY A 130 6.64 -1.57 -16.55
N HIS A 131 6.03 -0.86 -15.61
CA HIS A 131 5.37 0.42 -15.84
C HIS A 131 6.10 1.54 -15.12
N ARG A 132 6.54 2.53 -15.88
CA ARG A 132 7.37 3.65 -15.41
C ARG A 132 6.98 4.93 -16.15
N GLY A 133 6.10 5.73 -15.55
CA GLY A 133 5.59 6.94 -16.21
C GLY A 133 4.47 7.60 -15.42
N GLY A 134 4.11 8.83 -15.82
CA GLY A 134 3.04 9.63 -15.23
C GLY A 134 1.79 9.74 -16.09
N ASN A 135 1.64 8.87 -17.08
CA ASN A 135 0.60 8.93 -18.12
C ASN A 135 -0.14 7.60 -18.29
N HIS A 136 -0.10 6.72 -17.28
CA HIS A 136 -0.69 5.38 -17.37
C HIS A 136 -2.19 5.44 -17.08
N PRO A 137 -3.06 5.04 -18.04
CA PRO A 137 -4.51 5.05 -17.86
C PRO A 137 -4.97 3.82 -17.07
N VAL A 138 -5.57 4.06 -15.91
CA VAL A 138 -6.14 3.01 -15.06
C VAL A 138 -7.63 3.20 -14.95
N LYS A 139 -8.39 2.12 -15.18
CA LYS A 139 -9.84 2.11 -15.05
C LYS A 139 -10.25 1.56 -13.69
N ASP A 140 -11.05 2.33 -12.95
CA ASP A 140 -11.82 1.82 -11.81
C ASP A 140 -13.01 1.02 -12.33
N LEU A 141 -13.11 -0.23 -11.91
CA LEU A 141 -14.16 -1.15 -12.34
C LEU A 141 -15.49 -0.92 -11.62
N ALA A 142 -15.50 -0.20 -10.50
CA ALA A 142 -16.72 0.06 -9.73
C ALA A 142 -17.67 0.99 -10.47
N ASP A 143 -17.16 2.08 -11.06
CA ASP A 143 -17.96 3.09 -11.75
C ASP A 143 -17.55 3.29 -13.23
N GLY A 144 -16.46 2.65 -13.66
CA GLY A 144 -15.95 2.71 -15.02
C GLY A 144 -15.10 3.93 -15.34
N ARG A 145 -14.80 4.80 -14.35
CA ARG A 145 -13.97 5.99 -14.54
C ARG A 145 -12.53 5.62 -14.86
N VAL A 146 -11.85 6.50 -15.58
CA VAL A 146 -10.45 6.34 -15.96
C VAL A 146 -9.64 7.48 -15.33
N TYR A 147 -8.56 7.12 -14.66
CA TYR A 147 -7.62 8.03 -14.04
C TYR A 147 -6.26 7.90 -14.73
N ILE A 148 -5.58 9.02 -14.91
CA ILE A 148 -4.17 9.01 -15.32
C ILE A 148 -3.33 8.88 -14.05
N THR A 149 -2.36 7.97 -14.07
CA THR A 149 -1.64 7.57 -12.85
C THR A 149 -0.13 7.63 -13.01
N ALA A 150 0.56 7.82 -11.87
CA ALA A 150 1.99 7.65 -11.76
C ALA A 150 2.32 6.19 -11.40
N GLN A 151 3.15 5.54 -12.20
CA GLN A 151 3.53 4.14 -12.02
C GLN A 151 5.05 3.98 -12.01
N ASN A 152 5.53 3.10 -11.14
CA ASN A 152 6.93 2.70 -11.05
C ASN A 152 7.04 1.29 -10.44
N HIS A 153 6.73 0.25 -11.22
CA HIS A 153 6.84 -1.14 -10.77
C HIS A 153 7.29 -2.07 -11.89
N GLY A 154 8.06 -3.10 -11.52
CA GLY A 154 8.51 -4.17 -12.42
C GLY A 154 7.74 -5.48 -12.27
N TYR A 155 6.90 -5.59 -11.25
CA TYR A 155 6.12 -6.78 -10.90
C TYR A 155 4.63 -6.42 -10.90
N SER A 156 3.77 -7.43 -11.09
CA SER A 156 2.32 -7.30 -11.03
C SER A 156 1.73 -8.48 -10.27
N VAL A 157 0.56 -8.28 -9.68
CA VAL A 157 -0.27 -9.37 -9.16
C VAL A 157 -0.91 -10.11 -10.35
N SER A 158 -0.98 -11.43 -10.25
CA SER A 158 -1.70 -12.28 -11.20
C SER A 158 -3.20 -12.25 -10.90
N ALA A 159 -4.01 -12.00 -11.93
CA ALA A 159 -5.46 -12.17 -11.86
C ALA A 159 -5.88 -13.66 -11.90
N GLU A 160 -4.95 -14.57 -12.20
CA GLU A 160 -5.25 -16.00 -12.26
C GLU A 160 -5.44 -16.56 -10.85
N LYS A 161 -6.58 -17.21 -10.62
CA LYS A 161 -6.90 -17.91 -9.36
C LYS A 161 -6.82 -17.01 -8.13
N LEU A 162 -7.41 -15.81 -8.21
CA LEU A 162 -7.54 -14.96 -7.03
C LEU A 162 -8.26 -15.72 -5.89
N PRO A 163 -7.74 -15.65 -4.66
CA PRO A 163 -8.37 -16.21 -3.47
C PRO A 163 -9.82 -15.73 -3.29
N SER A 164 -10.64 -16.54 -2.62
CA SER A 164 -12.04 -16.20 -2.35
C SER A 164 -12.15 -14.88 -1.59
N GLY A 165 -13.04 -13.99 -2.04
CA GLY A 165 -13.27 -12.68 -1.43
C GLY A 165 -12.41 -11.54 -1.98
N LEU A 166 -11.33 -11.85 -2.68
CA LEU A 166 -10.47 -10.84 -3.31
C LEU A 166 -10.93 -10.55 -4.74
N GLU A 167 -11.19 -9.28 -5.04
CA GLU A 167 -11.64 -8.82 -6.37
C GLU A 167 -10.67 -7.82 -6.97
N VAL A 168 -10.50 -7.88 -8.29
CA VAL A 168 -9.86 -6.82 -9.06
C VAL A 168 -10.75 -5.58 -9.00
N SER A 169 -10.20 -4.47 -8.52
CA SER A 169 -10.88 -3.16 -8.46
C SER A 169 -10.43 -2.23 -9.59
N HIS A 170 -9.18 -2.36 -10.04
CA HIS A 170 -8.61 -1.51 -11.07
C HIS A 170 -7.80 -2.32 -12.08
N ILE A 171 -7.82 -1.88 -13.35
CA ILE A 171 -7.04 -2.47 -14.44
C ILE A 171 -6.30 -1.42 -15.25
N ASN A 172 -5.13 -1.78 -15.75
CA ASN A 172 -4.38 -0.96 -16.70
C ASN A 172 -5.04 -1.06 -18.08
N LEU A 173 -5.37 0.06 -18.70
CA LEU A 173 -6.04 0.02 -20.01
C LEU A 173 -5.09 -0.33 -21.16
N ASN A 174 -3.77 -0.16 -21.00
CA ASN A 174 -2.81 -0.47 -22.06
C ASN A 174 -2.57 -1.97 -22.20
N ASP A 175 -2.53 -2.72 -21.09
CA ASP A 175 -2.13 -4.14 -21.12
C ASP A 175 -2.97 -5.06 -20.22
N GLN A 176 -4.06 -4.56 -19.62
CA GLN A 176 -5.03 -5.31 -18.83
C GLN A 176 -4.46 -5.95 -17.55
N THR A 177 -3.29 -5.50 -17.09
CA THR A 177 -2.72 -5.93 -15.81
C THR A 177 -3.54 -5.39 -14.62
N VAL A 178 -3.42 -6.08 -13.48
CA VAL A 178 -4.11 -5.72 -12.24
C VAL A 178 -3.48 -4.46 -11.66
N GLU A 179 -4.30 -3.44 -11.43
CA GLU A 179 -3.86 -2.15 -10.88
C GLU A 179 -4.42 -1.87 -9.49
N GLY A 180 -5.30 -2.74 -9.01
CA GLY A 180 -5.88 -2.60 -7.69
C GLY A 180 -6.76 -3.78 -7.32
N LEU A 181 -6.86 -4.02 -6.02
CA LEU A 181 -7.67 -5.07 -5.44
C LEU A 181 -8.55 -4.50 -4.33
N ARG A 182 -9.63 -5.19 -4.02
CA ARG A 182 -10.45 -4.96 -2.83
C ARG A 182 -10.94 -6.28 -2.27
N HIS A 183 -11.14 -6.36 -0.96
CA HIS A 183 -11.75 -7.53 -0.35
C HIS A 183 -13.23 -7.31 -0.09
N LYS A 184 -14.07 -8.34 -0.29
CA LYS A 184 -15.53 -8.26 -0.07
C LYS A 184 -15.92 -8.02 1.38
N ASN A 185 -15.18 -8.65 2.28
CA ASN A 185 -15.58 -8.82 3.68
C ASN A 185 -14.56 -8.24 4.68
N MET A 186 -13.42 -7.74 4.21
CA MET A 186 -12.37 -7.17 5.06
C MET A 186 -12.22 -5.70 4.68
N PRO A 187 -11.93 -4.79 5.65
CA PRO A 187 -11.67 -3.39 5.37
C PRO A 187 -10.30 -3.23 4.68
N LEU A 188 -10.24 -3.61 3.40
CA LEU A 188 -9.00 -3.75 2.68
C LEU A 188 -9.16 -3.41 1.20
N PHE A 189 -8.31 -2.52 0.74
CA PHE A 189 -8.08 -2.30 -0.68
C PHE A 189 -6.62 -1.96 -0.95
N THR A 190 -6.19 -2.15 -2.19
CA THR A 190 -4.81 -1.90 -2.60
C THR A 190 -4.76 -1.36 -4.02
N ILE A 191 -3.70 -0.64 -4.34
CA ILE A 191 -3.43 -0.07 -5.67
C ILE A 191 -1.97 -0.30 -6.07
N GLN A 192 -1.73 -0.61 -7.34
CA GLN A 192 -0.40 -0.89 -7.87
C GLN A 192 0.35 0.40 -8.27
N TYR A 193 -0.39 1.47 -8.54
CA TYR A 193 0.12 2.80 -8.88
C TYR A 193 0.27 3.70 -7.64
N HIS A 194 0.89 4.87 -7.83
CA HIS A 194 1.22 5.82 -6.78
C HIS A 194 0.19 6.95 -6.69
N SER A 195 -0.82 6.81 -5.82
CA SER A 195 -1.82 7.85 -5.57
C SER A 195 -1.23 9.11 -4.92
N GLU A 196 -0.09 8.99 -4.25
CA GLU A 196 0.64 10.12 -3.70
C GLU A 196 1.39 10.93 -4.77
N ALA A 197 1.47 10.43 -6.01
CA ALA A 197 2.20 11.06 -7.11
C ALA A 197 3.63 11.49 -6.72
N SER A 198 4.04 12.72 -7.07
CA SER A 198 5.35 13.29 -6.78
C SER A 198 6.53 12.48 -7.37
N PRO A 199 6.73 12.51 -8.70
CA PRO A 199 5.99 13.29 -9.70
C PRO A 199 4.72 12.58 -10.22
N GLY A 200 3.92 13.28 -11.02
CA GLY A 200 2.75 12.71 -11.71
C GLY A 200 1.42 13.42 -11.40
N PRO A 201 0.32 12.95 -12.00
CA PRO A 201 -1.03 13.48 -11.80
C PRO A 201 -1.52 13.23 -10.37
N ARG A 202 -2.42 14.09 -9.88
CA ARG A 202 -3.01 14.01 -8.53
C ARG A 202 -4.44 13.49 -8.52
N ASP A 203 -4.91 13.01 -9.67
CA ASP A 203 -6.30 12.66 -9.97
C ASP A 203 -6.85 11.53 -9.07
N ASN A 204 -5.97 10.78 -8.43
CA ASN A 204 -6.25 9.61 -7.62
C ASN A 204 -5.90 9.80 -6.12
N GLU A 205 -5.66 11.04 -5.67
CA GLU A 205 -5.46 11.34 -4.24
C GLU A 205 -6.69 11.00 -3.39
N TYR A 206 -7.89 10.91 -3.99
CA TYR A 206 -9.14 10.51 -3.33
C TYR A 206 -9.06 9.14 -2.65
N LEU A 207 -8.13 8.28 -3.06
CA LEU A 207 -7.93 6.96 -2.45
C LEU A 207 -7.43 7.06 -1.02
N PHE A 208 -6.74 8.16 -0.66
CA PHE A 208 -6.44 8.43 0.75
C PHE A 208 -7.70 8.82 1.52
N ASP A 209 -8.63 9.58 0.92
CA ASP A 209 -9.92 9.90 1.56
C ASP A 209 -10.72 8.61 1.78
N GLN A 210 -10.81 7.74 0.77
CA GLN A 210 -11.45 6.43 0.88
C GLN A 210 -10.82 5.55 1.97
N PHE A 211 -9.49 5.60 2.15
CA PHE A 211 -8.83 4.89 3.24
C PHE A 211 -9.24 5.44 4.61
N ILE A 212 -9.32 6.77 4.75
CA ILE A 212 -9.73 7.40 6.01
C ILE A 212 -11.20 7.14 6.33
N ASP A 213 -12.09 7.20 5.34
CA ASP A 213 -13.50 6.85 5.53
C ASP A 213 -13.63 5.38 5.98
N MET A 214 -12.87 4.46 5.37
CA MET A 214 -12.82 3.06 5.78
C MET A 214 -12.27 2.87 7.20
N VAL A 215 -11.34 3.74 7.64
CA VAL A 215 -10.83 3.76 9.02
C VAL A 215 -11.89 4.22 10.01
N ASP A 216 -12.65 5.26 9.66
CA ASP A 216 -13.70 5.81 10.52
C ASP A 216 -14.92 4.89 10.66
N ASP A 217 -15.27 4.19 9.58
CA ASP A 217 -16.41 3.27 9.55
C ASP A 217 -16.11 1.92 10.22
N PHE A 218 -14.83 1.61 10.47
CA PHE A 218 -14.45 0.33 11.05
C PHE A 218 -14.77 0.27 12.55
N GLN A 219 -15.66 -0.66 12.90
CA GLN A 219 -15.95 -1.04 14.27
C GLN A 219 -15.26 -2.38 14.57
N ALA A 220 -14.34 -2.36 15.53
CA ALA A 220 -13.58 -3.53 15.96
C ALA A 220 -14.44 -4.59 16.66
#